data_AF-K5W5X4-F1
#
_entry.id   AF-K5W5X4-F1
#
_cell.length_a   1.000
_cell.length_b   1.000
_cell.length_c   1.000
_cell.angle_alpha   90.00
_cell.angle_beta   90.00
_cell.angle_gamma   90.00
#
_symmetry.space_group_name_H-M   'P 1'
#
loop_
_entity.id
_entity.type
_entity.pdbx_description
1 polymer ?
#
loop_
_entity_poly.entity_id
_entity_poly.type
_entity_poly.pdbx_seq_one_letter_code
_entity_poly.pdbx_strand_id
1 'polypeptide(L)'
;MAAHRHALSVSLLVVATTIVLLKVLQSRLICEYCANAYPNVPPKVWKRKGDYNRHLKIHEDTRPHQCPFKGCGKTFVQNSALKTHVNTHTGAKPYQCNFCSKRFGDPSSCSRHRRENHSSLVAYCCPVDDCPTK
;
A
#
# COMPACT_ATOMS: atom_id res chain seq x y z
N MET A 1 2.24 -40.44 42.12
CA MET A 1 1.24 -39.37 41.84
C MET A 1 1.86 -38.04 41.40
N ALA A 2 3.07 -37.67 41.84
CA ALA A 2 3.75 -36.45 41.42
C ALA A 2 4.09 -36.42 39.91
N ALA A 3 4.67 -37.51 39.37
CA ALA A 3 5.10 -37.58 37.97
C ALA A 3 3.96 -37.34 36.95
N HIS A 4 2.74 -37.85 37.23
CA HIS A 4 1.57 -37.65 36.36
C HIS A 4 1.06 -36.20 36.40
N ARG A 5 1.12 -35.54 37.56
CA ARG A 5 0.76 -34.12 37.70
C ARG A 5 1.77 -33.19 37.01
N HIS A 6 3.06 -33.52 37.11
CA HIS A 6 4.12 -32.83 36.36
C HIS A 6 3.95 -32.99 34.85
N ALA A 7 3.69 -34.21 34.36
CA ALA A 7 3.46 -34.46 32.94
C ALA A 7 2.25 -33.68 32.39
N LEU A 8 1.11 -33.69 33.10
CA LEU A 8 -0.06 -32.89 32.72
C LEU A 8 0.23 -31.38 32.69
N SER A 9 1.00 -30.86 33.65
CA SER A 9 1.38 -29.45 33.71
C SER A 9 2.30 -29.03 32.54
N VAL A 10 3.24 -29.90 32.16
CA VAL A 10 4.14 -29.66 31.02
C VAL A 10 3.35 -29.74 29.70
N SER A 11 2.44 -30.70 29.55
CA SER A 11 1.58 -30.80 28.37
C SER A 11 0.68 -29.57 28.19
N LEU A 12 0.11 -29.02 29.27
CA LEU A 12 -0.69 -27.78 29.22
C LEU A 12 0.14 -26.55 28.83
N LEU A 13 1.38 -26.44 29.32
CA LEU A 13 2.30 -25.36 28.92
C LEU A 13 2.71 -25.46 27.44
N VAL A 14 2.95 -26.66 26.92
CA VAL A 14 3.25 -26.90 25.50
C VAL A 14 2.05 -26.55 24.61
N VAL A 15 0.83 -26.90 25.04
CA VAL A 15 -0.40 -26.51 24.33
C VAL A 15 -0.63 -24.99 24.39
N ALA A 16 -0.40 -24.35 25.54
CA ALA A 16 -0.54 -22.89 25.67
C ALA A 16 0.47 -22.12 24.81
N THR A 17 1.73 -22.56 24.80
CA THR A 17 2.81 -21.94 23.98
C THR A 17 2.58 -22.13 22.48
N THR A 18 2.11 -23.30 22.04
CA THR A 18 1.74 -23.53 20.64
C THR A 18 0.52 -22.70 20.21
N ILE A 19 -0.50 -22.55 21.07
CA ILE A 19 -1.65 -21.66 20.80
C ILE A 19 -1.21 -20.18 20.73
N VAL A 20 -0.31 -19.75 21.62
CA VAL A 20 0.24 -18.39 21.58
C VAL A 20 1.07 -18.18 20.31
N LEU A 21 1.91 -19.13 19.90
CA LEU A 21 2.68 -19.08 18.66
C LEU A 21 1.79 -19.07 17.41
N LEU A 22 0.74 -19.88 17.36
CA LEU A 22 -0.23 -19.89 16.27
C LEU A 22 -1.01 -18.57 16.20
N LYS A 23 -1.41 -17.99 17.34
CA LYS A 23 -1.99 -16.64 17.41
C LYS A 23 -1.00 -15.57 16.96
N VAL A 24 0.29 -15.69 17.30
CA VAL A 24 1.36 -14.78 16.86
C VAL A 24 1.59 -14.91 15.36
N LEU A 25 1.55 -16.11 14.78
CA LEU A 25 1.67 -16.35 13.34
C LEU A 25 0.44 -15.84 12.56
N GLN A 26 -0.77 -16.11 13.04
CA GLN A 26 -2.04 -15.58 12.49
C GLN A 26 -2.17 -14.05 12.66
N SER A 27 -1.45 -13.45 13.62
CA SER A 27 -1.41 -12.00 13.81
C SER A 27 -0.43 -11.27 12.89
N ARG A 28 0.45 -12.01 12.19
CA ARG A 28 1.29 -11.42 11.16
C ARG A 28 0.40 -11.21 9.94
N LEU A 29 0.01 -9.95 9.72
CA LEU A 29 -0.69 -9.49 8.53
C LEU A 29 0.22 -9.71 7.31
N ILE A 30 0.32 -10.95 6.84
CA ILE A 30 1.14 -11.45 5.73
C ILE A 30 0.19 -12.19 4.79
N CYS A 31 0.44 -12.07 3.50
CA CYS A 31 -0.29 -12.82 2.48
C CYS A 31 0.45 -14.14 2.21
N GLU A 32 -0.11 -15.25 2.67
CA GLU A 32 0.48 -16.58 2.47
C GLU A 32 0.55 -16.94 0.98
N TYR A 33 -0.47 -16.59 0.19
CA TYR A 33 -0.45 -16.78 -1.26
C TYR A 33 0.79 -16.15 -1.91
N CYS A 34 1.09 -14.88 -1.58
CA CYS A 34 2.27 -14.20 -2.12
C CYS A 34 3.57 -14.74 -1.54
N ALA A 35 3.61 -15.08 -0.25
CA ALA A 35 4.80 -15.65 0.39
C ALA A 35 5.20 -16.98 -0.27
N ASN A 36 4.21 -17.81 -0.61
CA ASN A 36 4.41 -19.10 -1.25
C ASN A 36 4.71 -18.98 -2.75
N ALA A 37 4.07 -18.02 -3.45
CA ALA A 37 4.33 -17.78 -4.87
C ALA A 37 5.75 -17.21 -5.12
N TYR A 38 6.29 -16.47 -4.16
CA TYR A 38 7.60 -15.82 -4.25
C TYR A 38 8.49 -16.17 -3.04
N PRO A 39 8.92 -17.43 -2.90
CA PRO A 39 9.60 -17.91 -1.69
C PRO A 39 10.97 -17.26 -1.46
N ASN A 40 11.60 -16.74 -2.53
CA ASN A 40 12.88 -16.02 -2.46
C ASN A 40 12.73 -14.51 -2.18
N VAL A 41 11.50 -14.01 -2.03
CA VAL A 41 11.22 -12.61 -1.73
C VAL A 41 10.70 -12.51 -0.30
N PRO A 42 11.31 -11.69 0.58
CA PRO A 42 10.82 -11.50 1.93
C PRO A 42 9.32 -11.15 1.92
N PRO A 43 8.47 -11.87 2.68
CA PRO A 43 7.04 -11.66 2.63
C PRO A 43 6.70 -10.27 3.15
N LYS A 44 5.81 -9.59 2.41
CA LYS A 44 5.34 -8.27 2.82
C LYS A 44 4.54 -8.40 4.13
N VAL A 45 4.91 -7.61 5.13
CA VAL A 45 4.16 -7.47 6.38
C VAL A 45 3.43 -6.14 6.36
N TRP A 46 2.11 -6.18 6.52
CA TRP A 46 1.29 -4.97 6.56
C TRP A 46 1.23 -4.41 7.97
N LYS A 47 1.42 -3.09 8.10
CA LYS A 47 1.33 -2.40 9.39
C LYS A 47 -0.11 -2.28 9.91
N ARG A 48 -1.10 -2.22 9.00
CA ARG A 48 -2.52 -2.02 9.33
C ARG A 48 -3.38 -3.10 8.70
N LYS A 49 -4.34 -3.63 9.46
CA LYS A 49 -5.29 -4.67 9.00
C LYS A 49 -6.09 -4.22 7.77
N GLY A 50 -6.48 -2.95 7.71
CA GLY A 50 -7.19 -2.40 6.54
C GLY A 50 -6.35 -2.46 5.25
N ASP A 51 -5.04 -2.20 5.33
CA ASP A 51 -4.15 -2.29 4.17
C ASP A 51 -3.95 -3.75 3.72
N TYR A 52 -3.93 -4.69 4.67
CA TYR A 52 -3.88 -6.13 4.41
C TYR A 52 -5.17 -6.63 3.74
N ASN A 53 -6.34 -6.33 4.31
CA ASN A 53 -7.63 -6.70 3.72
C ASN A 53 -7.80 -6.13 2.30
N ARG A 54 -7.32 -4.90 2.05
CA ARG A 54 -7.34 -4.30 0.71
C ARG A 54 -6.42 -5.04 -0.26
N HIS A 55 -5.31 -5.58 0.20
CA HIS A 55 -4.45 -6.43 -0.62
C HIS A 55 -5.14 -7.76 -0.97
N LEU A 56 -5.83 -8.40 -0.02
CA LEU A 56 -6.51 -9.68 -0.27
C LEU A 56 -7.54 -9.59 -1.41
N LYS A 57 -8.22 -8.45 -1.57
CA LYS A 57 -9.14 -8.19 -2.69
C LYS A 57 -8.51 -8.34 -4.08
N ILE A 58 -7.18 -8.26 -4.19
CA ILE A 58 -6.46 -8.46 -5.45
C ILE A 58 -6.56 -9.93 -5.89
N HIS A 59 -6.63 -10.87 -4.95
CA HIS A 59 -6.73 -12.30 -5.23
C HIS A 59 -8.16 -12.76 -5.48
N GLU A 60 -9.14 -12.01 -4.99
CA GLU A 60 -10.57 -12.32 -5.15
C GLU A 60 -11.15 -11.83 -6.49
N ASP A 61 -10.33 -11.16 -7.32
CA ASP A 61 -10.75 -10.44 -8.54
C ASP A 61 -11.94 -9.47 -8.34
N THR A 62 -12.23 -9.10 -7.08
CA THR A 62 -13.29 -8.16 -6.75
C THR A 62 -12.84 -6.74 -7.10
N ARG A 63 -13.32 -6.25 -8.25
CA ARG A 63 -13.07 -4.88 -8.74
C ARG A 63 -14.36 -4.07 -8.75
N PRO A 64 -14.88 -3.68 -7.57
CA PRO A 64 -16.22 -3.10 -7.45
C PRO A 64 -16.34 -1.71 -8.08
N HIS A 65 -15.24 -1.05 -8.40
CA HIS A 65 -15.24 0.32 -8.89
C HIS A 65 -15.10 0.35 -10.41
N GLN A 66 -16.21 0.42 -11.13
CA GLN A 66 -16.23 0.51 -12.58
C GLN A 66 -16.09 1.96 -13.06
N CYS A 67 -15.39 2.15 -14.19
CA CYS A 67 -15.31 3.43 -14.86
C CYS A 67 -16.69 3.88 -15.38
N PRO A 68 -17.16 5.10 -15.04
CA PRO A 68 -18.47 5.57 -15.47
C PRO A 68 -18.54 5.96 -16.96
N PHE A 69 -17.40 6.04 -17.65
CA PHE A 69 -17.36 6.41 -19.07
C PHE A 69 -17.81 5.23 -19.96
N LYS A 70 -18.83 5.47 -20.78
CA LYS A 70 -19.32 4.48 -21.76
C LYS A 70 -18.19 4.09 -22.72
N GLY A 71 -18.08 2.79 -22.99
CA GLY A 71 -17.03 2.23 -23.86
C GLY A 71 -15.69 1.97 -23.17
N CYS A 72 -15.45 2.44 -21.94
CA CYS A 72 -14.19 2.17 -21.23
C CYS A 72 -14.15 0.77 -20.60
N GLY A 73 -15.21 0.37 -19.90
CA GLY A 73 -15.34 -0.97 -19.29
C GLY A 73 -14.34 -1.31 -18.17
N LYS A 74 -13.35 -0.45 -17.88
CA LYS A 74 -12.30 -0.72 -16.88
C LYS A 74 -12.85 -0.74 -15.45
N THR A 75 -12.34 -1.66 -14.63
CA THR A 75 -12.71 -1.83 -13.22
C THR A 75 -11.50 -1.81 -12.29
N PHE A 76 -11.72 -1.33 -11.07
CA PHE A 76 -10.66 -1.08 -10.08
C PHE A 76 -11.02 -1.67 -8.72
N VAL A 77 -10.00 -2.17 -8.02
CA VAL A 77 -10.11 -2.66 -6.64
C VAL A 77 -10.35 -1.50 -5.65
N GLN A 78 -9.83 -0.31 -5.97
CA GLN A 78 -9.88 0.86 -5.09
C GLN A 78 -10.53 2.06 -5.79
N ASN A 79 -11.40 2.77 -5.06
CA ASN A 79 -12.04 3.99 -5.57
C ASN A 79 -11.02 5.10 -5.90
N SER A 80 -9.93 5.21 -5.13
CA SER A 80 -8.85 6.16 -5.42
C SER A 80 -8.21 5.91 -6.79
N ALA A 81 -8.00 4.64 -7.15
CA ALA A 81 -7.47 4.26 -8.47
C ALA A 81 -8.46 4.61 -9.59
N LEU A 82 -9.77 4.38 -9.38
CA LEU A 82 -10.81 4.81 -10.31
C LEU A 82 -10.81 6.34 -10.49
N LYS A 83 -10.77 7.11 -9.40
CA LYS A 83 -10.75 8.59 -9.48
C LYS A 83 -9.57 9.11 -10.29
N THR A 84 -8.38 8.55 -10.06
CA THR A 84 -7.20 8.89 -10.85
C THR A 84 -7.35 8.47 -12.31
N HIS A 85 -7.92 7.29 -12.57
CA HIS A 85 -8.19 6.84 -13.94
C HIS A 85 -9.17 7.76 -14.67
N VAL A 86 -10.22 8.26 -14.02
CA VAL A 86 -11.18 9.20 -14.63
C VAL A 86 -10.48 10.44 -15.21
N ASN A 87 -9.37 10.88 -14.63
CA ASN A 87 -8.58 11.99 -15.16
C ASN A 87 -8.03 11.71 -16.57
N THR A 88 -7.87 10.44 -16.97
CA THR A 88 -7.44 10.10 -18.34
C THR A 88 -8.54 10.32 -19.39
N HIS A 89 -9.81 10.34 -18.97
CA HIS A 89 -10.93 10.65 -19.85
C HIS A 89 -11.19 12.15 -19.93
N THR A 90 -11.14 12.83 -18.79
CA THR A 90 -11.42 14.28 -18.71
C THR A 90 -10.23 15.15 -19.09
N GLY A 91 -9.02 14.58 -19.14
CA GLY A 91 -7.77 15.35 -19.29
C GLY A 91 -7.41 16.17 -18.05
N ALA A 92 -8.13 15.99 -16.93
CA ALA A 92 -7.87 16.74 -15.70
C ALA A 92 -6.46 16.47 -15.19
N LYS A 93 -5.76 17.55 -14.79
CA LYS A 93 -4.42 17.49 -14.20
C LYS A 93 -4.40 18.20 -12.84
N PRO A 94 -5.05 17.62 -11.81
CA PRO A 94 -5.20 18.29 -10.52
C PRO A 94 -3.89 18.36 -9.74
N TYR A 95 -2.90 17.50 -10.04
CA TYR A 95 -1.65 17.43 -9.30
C TYR A 95 -0.59 18.35 -9.91
N GLN A 96 -0.35 19.50 -9.30
CA GLN A 96 0.71 20.43 -9.69
C GLN A 96 2.02 20.13 -8.95
N CYS A 97 3.16 20.28 -9.64
CA CYS A 97 4.46 20.25 -9.00
C CYS A 97 4.66 21.51 -8.14
N ASN A 98 5.20 21.38 -6.93
CA ASN A 98 5.43 22.54 -6.07
C ASN A 98 6.67 23.36 -6.47
N PHE A 99 7.50 22.84 -7.37
CA PHE A 99 8.74 23.49 -7.80
C PHE A 99 8.67 24.05 -9.23
N CYS A 100 7.61 23.74 -9.97
CA CYS A 100 7.39 24.27 -11.32
C CYS A 100 5.90 24.21 -11.70
N SER A 101 5.50 24.89 -12.78
CA SER A 101 4.09 24.95 -13.21
C SER A 101 3.56 23.66 -13.86
N LYS A 102 4.34 22.57 -13.87
CA LYS A 102 3.95 21.31 -14.53
C LYS A 102 2.86 20.59 -13.74
N ARG A 103 1.81 20.13 -14.43
CA ARG A 103 0.65 19.44 -13.85
C ARG A 103 0.52 18.00 -14.37
N PHE A 104 -0.04 17.12 -13.54
CA PHE A 104 -0.18 15.69 -13.77
C PHE A 104 -1.60 15.22 -13.44
N GLY A 105 -2.05 14.18 -14.15
CA GLY A 105 -3.35 13.51 -13.91
C GLY A 105 -3.31 12.47 -12.79
N ASP A 106 -2.13 12.05 -12.36
CA ASP A 106 -1.90 11.04 -11.32
C ASP A 106 -0.83 11.52 -10.31
N PRO A 107 -1.03 11.29 -9.00
CA PRO A 107 -0.10 11.74 -7.97
C PRO A 107 1.25 11.02 -8.00
N SER A 108 1.29 9.77 -8.46
CA SER A 108 2.53 8.98 -8.57
C SER A 108 3.44 9.59 -9.63
N SER A 109 2.86 10.00 -10.75
CA SER A 109 3.56 10.68 -11.85
C SER A 109 4.14 12.02 -11.42
N CYS A 110 3.38 12.83 -10.67
CA CYS A 110 3.88 14.08 -10.09
C CYS A 110 5.01 13.83 -9.08
N SER A 111 4.87 12.82 -8.23
CA SER A 111 5.87 12.47 -7.21
C SER A 111 7.16 11.97 -7.84
N ARG A 112 7.07 11.17 -8.90
CA ARG A 112 8.22 10.71 -9.70
C ARG A 112 8.93 11.90 -10.34
N HIS A 113 8.19 12.76 -11.05
CA HIS A 113 8.74 13.98 -11.62
C HIS A 113 9.50 14.81 -10.58
N ARG A 114 8.90 15.04 -9.41
CA ARG A 114 9.54 15.76 -8.31
C ARG A 114 10.85 15.12 -7.88
N ARG A 115 10.87 13.80 -7.68
CA ARG A 115 12.06 13.06 -7.24
C ARG A 115 13.19 13.15 -8.26
N GLU A 116 12.87 13.04 -9.54
CA GLU A 116 13.86 12.95 -10.62
C GLU A 116 14.34 14.32 -11.12
N ASN A 117 13.52 15.38 -11.00
CA ASN A 117 13.79 16.68 -11.62
C ASN A 117 14.03 17.80 -10.60
N HIS A 118 13.71 17.58 -9.33
CA HIS A 118 13.83 18.58 -8.26
C HIS A 118 14.46 17.97 -7.01
N SER A 119 15.43 17.06 -7.20
CA SER A 119 16.14 16.40 -6.10
C SER A 119 16.68 17.41 -5.08
N SER A 120 16.73 16.97 -3.83
CA SER A 120 16.70 17.71 -2.57
C SER A 120 17.80 18.76 -2.29
N LEU A 121 18.61 19.17 -3.28
CA LEU A 121 19.72 20.11 -3.11
C LEU A 121 19.41 21.54 -3.55
N VAL A 122 18.33 21.77 -4.30
CA VAL A 122 17.94 23.14 -4.72
C VAL A 122 16.69 23.57 -3.95
N ALA A 123 16.81 23.62 -2.63
CA ALA A 123 15.75 24.08 -1.75
C ALA A 123 16.15 25.44 -1.15
N TYR A 124 16.09 26.49 -1.97
CA TYR A 124 15.36 27.73 -1.67
C TYR A 124 15.45 28.67 -2.88
N CYS A 125 14.42 28.66 -3.73
CA CYS A 125 14.09 29.85 -4.50
C CYS A 125 12.72 30.31 -4.01
N CYS A 126 12.70 31.50 -3.41
CA CYS A 126 11.50 32.18 -2.92
C CYS A 126 10.54 32.36 -4.11
N PRO A 127 9.26 31.96 -4.01
CA PRO A 127 8.31 31.97 -5.13
C PRO A 127 7.78 33.38 -5.46
N VAL A 128 8.59 34.41 -5.23
CA VAL A 128 8.23 35.81 -5.46
C VAL A 128 8.98 36.26 -6.71
N ASP A 129 8.23 36.74 -7.71
CA ASP A 129 8.77 37.13 -9.02
C ASP A 129 9.75 38.34 -8.98
N ASP A 130 9.99 38.92 -7.80
CA ASP A 130 10.82 40.11 -7.57
C ASP A 130 11.89 39.90 -6.48
N CYS A 131 12.60 38.77 -6.51
CA CYS A 131 13.70 38.51 -5.58
C CYS A 131 15.02 39.10 -6.12
N PRO A 132 15.70 40.01 -5.38
CA PRO A 132 16.85 40.79 -5.86
C PRO A 132 18.19 40.02 -5.94
N THR A 133 18.21 38.70 -5.80
CA THR A 133 19.43 37.88 -5.88
C THR A 133 19.55 37.09 -7.19
N LYS A 134 19.04 37.62 -8.31
CA LYS A 134 19.34 37.10 -9.64
C LYS A 134 20.64 37.67 -10.19
#